data_AF-A0AAF0J7L7-F1
#
_entry.id   AF-A0AAF0J7L7-F1
#
_cell.length_a   1.000
_cell.length_b   1.000
_cell.length_c   1.000
_cell.angle_alpha   90.00
_cell.angle_beta   90.00
_cell.angle_gamma   90.00
#
_symmetry.space_group_name_H-M   'P 1'
#
loop_
_entity.id
_entity.type
_entity.pdbx_description
1 polymer ?
#
loop_
_entity_poly.entity_id
_entity_poly.type
_entity_poly.pdbx_seq_one_letter_code
_entity_poly.pdbx_strand_id
1 'polypeptide(L)'
;MQALYYRLTKLLARPIEPVFVFDGPQRPRVKRHVRVSGASLPFQREFIELIDAFSFTYRVAPGEAEAELAWMNEHGVVDAVLTDDVDFFVFGGRVAYRTTTEDALAVYEAHRLELDRHDLVLVGLLAGGDYDTTGIPRCGIATALALAQAGFGKRLLYALKHGGGALVAWRSDVSVELAENPRGRLARRMPGLAREILHSFPEETLRAVVTYYVDPIVSGVAPNLVCKQPKLDELATQIMQVLNWDAETAARRLQRTFPGIYLRELLCTKHDTESPGTSKKVQDATVATALTPPSVKLDESASMKAERSMALITDYFAATSVRSPPKRRSIAVVDSVHRNASGAVEMARVAINCAEFSKQVELAIGCSAPAKSQQLWLHESFARSDARLRSSLDIFLSKQSPAKPSRTRTQRPLDAYFAKVEPIPPLILPKKGALTAAPAIPAPSGSTPDDSVEFVGMNLNCK
;
A
#
# COMPACT_ATOMS: atom_id res chain seq x y z
N MET A 1 3.67 13.86 15.19
CA MET A 1 2.54 14.40 14.41
C MET A 1 2.93 14.96 13.04
N GLN A 2 3.35 16.24 12.86
CA GLN A 2 3.46 16.81 11.49
C GLN A 2 4.39 16.04 10.50
N ALA A 3 5.49 15.45 10.97
CA ALA A 3 6.34 14.59 10.13
C ALA A 3 5.64 13.30 9.68
N LEU A 4 4.77 12.73 10.54
CA LEU A 4 3.97 11.54 10.22
C LEU A 4 2.93 11.85 9.14
N TYR A 5 2.27 13.01 9.20
CA TYR A 5 1.38 13.47 8.11
C TYR A 5 2.09 13.46 6.75
N TYR A 6 3.33 13.95 6.67
CA TYR A 6 4.08 13.93 5.40
C TYR A 6 4.52 12.52 4.98
N ARG A 7 4.80 11.61 5.94
CA ARG A 7 5.03 10.17 5.64
C ARG A 7 3.74 9.51 5.12
N LEU A 8 2.60 9.66 5.79
CA LEU A 8 1.29 9.17 5.33
C LEU A 8 0.92 9.74 3.94
N THR A 9 1.23 11.01 3.69
CA THR A 9 1.05 11.65 2.37
C THR A 9 1.94 11.02 1.30
N LYS A 10 3.21 10.67 1.60
CA LYS A 10 4.06 9.88 0.70
C LYS A 10 3.44 8.51 0.41
N LEU A 11 2.93 7.80 1.42
CA LEU A 11 2.35 6.45 1.29
C LEU A 11 1.05 6.46 0.48
N LEU A 12 0.18 7.45 0.67
CA LEU A 12 -1.06 7.61 -0.08
C LEU A 12 -0.80 7.75 -1.60
N ALA A 13 0.34 8.35 -1.97
CA ALA A 13 0.81 8.50 -3.34
C ALA A 13 1.61 7.29 -3.88
N ARG A 14 1.52 6.11 -3.23
CA ARG A 14 2.08 4.83 -3.71
C ARG A 14 0.98 3.76 -3.90
N PRO A 15 1.17 2.80 -4.83
CA PRO A 15 0.22 1.72 -5.11
C PRO A 15 0.31 0.57 -4.09
N ILE A 16 0.48 0.91 -2.81
CA ILE A 16 0.57 -0.02 -1.68
C ILE A 16 -0.55 0.34 -0.70
N GLU A 17 -1.14 -0.63 0.00
CA GLU A 17 -2.07 -0.36 1.12
C GLU A 17 -1.37 -0.63 2.46
N PRO A 18 -1.04 0.42 3.24
CA PRO A 18 -0.26 0.26 4.46
C PRO A 18 -1.13 -0.23 5.62
N VAL A 19 -0.63 -1.23 6.35
CA VAL A 19 -1.26 -1.77 7.57
C VAL A 19 -0.37 -1.48 8.78
N PHE A 20 -0.81 -0.57 9.63
CA PHE A 20 -0.05 -0.09 10.78
C PHE A 20 -0.24 -0.99 12.00
N VAL A 21 0.81 -1.64 12.49
CA VAL A 21 0.73 -2.53 13.65
C VAL A 21 1.41 -1.90 14.87
N PHE A 22 0.64 -1.78 15.94
CA PHE A 22 1.08 -1.30 17.25
C PHE A 22 1.28 -2.46 18.23
N ASP A 23 2.17 -2.28 19.21
CA ASP A 23 2.37 -3.22 20.30
C ASP A 23 1.13 -3.41 21.19
N GLY A 24 1.00 -4.63 21.69
CA GLY A 24 -0.10 -5.09 22.53
C GLY A 24 0.19 -5.12 24.03
N PRO A 25 -0.85 -5.34 24.85
CA PRO A 25 -0.74 -5.38 26.32
C PRO A 25 -0.06 -6.65 26.85
N GLN A 26 0.11 -7.69 26.02
CA GLN A 26 0.76 -8.96 26.41
C GLN A 26 2.24 -9.04 25.99
N ARG A 27 2.83 -7.96 25.46
CA ARG A 27 4.27 -7.92 25.15
C ARG A 27 5.13 -8.23 26.39
N PRO A 28 6.28 -8.92 26.24
CA PRO A 28 7.16 -9.26 27.36
C PRO A 28 7.58 -8.03 28.17
N ARG A 29 7.32 -8.07 29.48
CA ARG A 29 7.52 -6.93 30.39
C ARG A 29 8.99 -6.60 30.67
N VAL A 30 9.91 -7.47 30.27
CA VAL A 30 11.36 -7.27 30.32
C VAL A 30 11.91 -7.64 28.95
N LYS A 31 12.64 -6.70 28.34
CA LYS A 31 13.33 -6.86 27.05
C LYS A 31 14.71 -6.19 27.21
N ARG A 32 15.78 -6.81 26.74
CA ARG A 32 17.18 -6.32 26.90
C ARG A 32 17.58 -5.97 28.34
N HIS A 33 17.17 -6.78 29.32
CA HIS A 33 17.33 -6.54 30.77
C HIS A 33 16.65 -5.26 31.32
N VAL A 34 15.89 -4.52 30.51
CA VAL A 34 15.14 -3.31 30.90
C VAL A 34 13.66 -3.67 31.05
N ARG A 35 12.98 -3.07 32.04
CA ARG A 35 11.51 -3.15 32.10
C ARG A 35 10.92 -2.31 30.97
N VAL A 36 10.26 -2.96 30.01
CA VAL A 36 9.50 -2.26 28.97
C VAL A 36 8.30 -1.60 29.67
N SER A 37 8.16 -0.29 29.54
CA SER A 37 7.01 0.41 30.12
C SER A 37 5.73 -0.07 29.42
N GLY A 38 4.69 -0.38 30.19
CA GLY A 38 3.38 -0.77 29.66
C GLY A 38 2.58 0.38 29.02
N ALA A 39 3.24 1.52 28.75
CA ALA A 39 2.62 2.68 28.14
C ALA A 39 2.58 2.54 26.61
N SER A 40 1.45 2.95 26.03
CA SER A 40 1.35 3.35 24.63
C SER A 40 2.37 4.44 24.28
N LEU A 41 2.66 4.65 23.00
CA LEU A 41 3.43 5.84 22.60
C LEU A 41 2.70 7.11 23.09
N PRO A 42 3.40 8.17 23.54
CA PRO A 42 2.77 9.37 24.12
C PRO A 42 1.83 10.15 23.19
N PHE A 43 1.76 9.74 21.93
CA PHE A 43 0.95 10.31 20.83
C PHE A 43 0.29 9.18 20.00
N GLN A 44 0.13 7.98 20.57
CA GLN A 44 -0.42 6.81 19.86
C GLN A 44 -1.86 7.05 19.41
N ARG A 45 -2.65 7.71 20.25
CA ARG A 45 -4.06 8.02 19.97
C ARG A 45 -4.16 9.00 18.80
N GLU A 46 -3.46 10.11 18.87
CA GLU A 46 -3.42 11.16 17.86
C GLU A 46 -2.86 10.63 16.53
N PHE A 47 -1.96 9.64 16.59
CA PHE A 47 -1.48 8.96 15.38
C PHE A 47 -2.49 7.97 14.80
N ILE A 48 -3.25 7.23 15.63
CA ILE A 48 -4.39 6.42 15.17
C ILE A 48 -5.46 7.33 14.52
N GLU A 49 -5.85 8.42 15.17
CA GLU A 49 -6.79 9.41 14.63
C GLU A 49 -6.30 10.02 13.30
N LEU A 50 -4.97 10.15 13.11
CA LEU A 50 -4.38 10.56 11.82
C LEU A 50 -4.37 9.43 10.77
N ILE A 51 -4.15 8.17 11.16
CA ILE A 51 -4.18 7.00 10.28
C ILE A 51 -5.60 6.76 9.75
N ASP A 52 -6.60 6.85 10.63
CA ASP A 52 -8.04 6.74 10.29
C ASP A 52 -8.48 7.89 9.37
N ALA A 53 -7.97 9.11 9.56
CA ALA A 53 -8.24 10.23 8.65
C ALA A 53 -7.73 9.97 7.22
N PHE A 54 -6.54 9.37 7.10
CA PHE A 54 -6.03 8.85 5.82
C PHE A 54 -6.73 7.57 5.34
N SER A 55 -7.72 7.06 6.08
CA SER A 55 -8.49 5.83 5.81
C SER A 55 -7.64 4.56 5.66
N PHE A 56 -6.39 4.57 6.12
CA PHE A 56 -5.57 3.37 6.16
C PHE A 56 -6.02 2.43 7.28
N THR A 57 -5.49 1.21 7.30
CA THR A 57 -5.86 0.21 8.32
C THR A 57 -4.79 0.14 9.41
N TYR A 58 -5.22 0.05 10.68
CA TYR A 58 -4.33 -0.23 11.81
C TYR A 58 -4.78 -1.48 12.59
N ARG A 59 -3.84 -2.10 13.30
CA ARG A 59 -4.06 -3.20 14.25
C ARG A 59 -3.28 -2.92 15.52
N VAL A 60 -3.82 -3.33 16.66
CA VAL A 60 -3.05 -3.53 17.89
C VAL A 60 -2.80 -5.03 18.02
N ALA A 61 -1.53 -5.44 18.10
CA ALA A 61 -1.16 -6.83 18.32
C ALA A 61 -1.63 -7.32 19.71
N PRO A 62 -1.67 -8.63 19.99
CA PRO A 62 -1.82 -9.12 21.36
C PRO A 62 -0.51 -8.98 22.15
N GLY A 63 0.59 -9.49 21.57
CA GLY A 63 1.97 -9.38 22.04
C GLY A 63 2.73 -8.23 21.37
N GLU A 64 3.82 -8.55 20.66
CA GLU A 64 4.66 -7.57 19.96
C GLU A 64 4.27 -7.41 18.49
N ALA A 65 4.35 -6.18 17.98
CA ALA A 65 3.98 -5.86 16.59
C ALA A 65 4.83 -6.61 15.57
N GLU A 66 6.11 -6.86 15.85
CA GLU A 66 7.04 -7.58 14.96
C GLU A 66 6.62 -9.03 14.74
N ALA A 67 6.17 -9.71 15.79
CA ALA A 67 5.69 -11.08 15.70
C ALA A 67 4.33 -11.15 14.98
N GLU A 68 3.42 -10.21 15.25
CA GLU A 68 2.15 -10.09 14.53
C GLU A 68 2.39 -9.81 13.04
N LEU A 69 3.33 -8.93 12.70
CA LEU A 69 3.74 -8.63 11.33
C LEU A 69 4.43 -9.80 10.63
N ALA A 70 5.30 -10.54 11.33
CA ALA A 70 5.92 -11.76 10.84
C ALA A 70 4.86 -12.84 10.54
N TRP A 71 3.92 -13.04 11.46
CA TRP A 71 2.78 -13.95 11.27
C TRP A 71 1.93 -13.52 10.07
N MET A 72 1.57 -12.24 9.96
CA MET A 72 0.82 -11.69 8.83
C MET A 72 1.55 -11.91 7.50
N ASN A 73 2.87 -11.72 7.44
CA ASN A 73 3.66 -11.92 6.21
C ASN A 73 3.88 -13.42 5.89
N GLU A 74 4.03 -14.28 6.90
CA GLU A 74 4.12 -15.73 6.72
C GLU A 74 2.80 -16.32 6.15
N HIS A 75 1.66 -15.73 6.53
CA HIS A 75 0.33 -16.19 6.14
C HIS A 75 -0.25 -15.48 4.90
N GLY A 76 0.51 -14.60 4.24
CA GLY A 76 0.06 -13.89 3.03
C GLY A 76 -1.03 -12.84 3.29
N VAL A 77 -1.09 -12.29 4.51
CA VAL A 77 -1.95 -11.17 4.89
C VAL A 77 -1.32 -9.83 4.48
N VAL A 78 0.02 -9.75 4.46
CA VAL A 78 0.80 -8.64 3.91
C VAL A 78 1.93 -9.21 3.07
N ASP A 79 2.23 -8.60 1.93
CA ASP A 79 3.23 -9.07 0.98
C ASP A 79 4.66 -8.79 1.46
N ALA A 80 4.84 -7.64 2.12
CA ALA A 80 6.08 -7.22 2.73
C ALA A 80 5.85 -6.40 4.01
N VAL A 81 6.90 -6.22 4.81
CA VAL A 81 6.87 -5.40 6.03
C VAL A 81 7.93 -4.31 5.99
N LEU A 82 7.53 -3.06 6.15
CA LEU A 82 8.45 -1.93 6.35
C LEU A 82 8.93 -1.92 7.81
N THR A 83 10.22 -2.23 8.02
CA THR A 83 10.87 -2.22 9.33
C THR A 83 12.38 -2.01 9.21
N ASP A 84 12.98 -1.43 10.25
CA ASP A 84 14.44 -1.30 10.40
C ASP A 84 15.04 -2.41 11.29
N ASP A 85 14.19 -3.18 11.98
CA ASP A 85 14.54 -4.21 12.94
C ASP A 85 14.57 -5.60 12.29
N VAL A 86 15.62 -6.38 12.58
CA VAL A 86 15.86 -7.69 11.96
C VAL A 86 15.13 -8.85 12.64
N ASP A 87 14.62 -8.64 13.86
CA ASP A 87 13.94 -9.64 14.68
C ASP A 87 12.67 -10.20 14.00
N PHE A 88 12.06 -9.42 13.09
CA PHE A 88 11.02 -9.86 12.15
C PHE A 88 11.33 -11.21 11.48
N PHE A 89 12.58 -11.45 11.06
CA PHE A 89 12.99 -12.72 10.45
C PHE A 89 13.10 -13.87 11.48
N VAL A 90 13.41 -13.57 12.74
CA VAL A 90 13.48 -14.55 13.84
C VAL A 90 12.07 -15.04 14.21
N PHE A 91 11.06 -14.19 14.08
CA PHE A 91 9.64 -14.57 14.21
C PHE A 91 9.07 -15.30 12.99
N GLY A 92 9.80 -15.40 11.87
CA GLY A 92 9.37 -16.12 10.65
C GLY A 92 8.92 -15.23 9.48
N GLY A 93 9.12 -13.92 9.57
CA GLY A 93 8.87 -12.99 8.46
C GLY A 93 9.68 -13.34 7.20
N ARG A 94 9.12 -13.06 6.02
CA ARG A 94 9.68 -13.49 4.72
C ARG A 94 10.25 -12.36 3.88
N VAL A 95 9.59 -11.20 3.86
CA VAL A 95 10.00 -10.05 3.04
C VAL A 95 9.95 -8.78 3.87
N ALA A 96 11.10 -8.12 4.03
CA ALA A 96 11.22 -6.84 4.70
C ALA A 96 11.69 -5.75 3.72
N TYR A 97 11.03 -4.60 3.76
CA TYR A 97 11.51 -3.35 3.20
C TYR A 97 12.18 -2.53 4.31
N ARG A 98 13.34 -1.94 4.02
CA ARG A 98 14.07 -1.08 4.95
C ARG A 98 14.36 0.28 4.33
N THR A 99 14.22 1.36 5.08
CA THR A 99 14.55 2.71 4.61
C THR A 99 16.06 2.94 4.68
N THR A 100 16.66 3.41 3.59
CA THR A 100 18.08 3.79 3.54
C THR A 100 18.27 5.30 3.75
N THR A 101 19.50 5.74 3.94
CA THR A 101 19.86 7.16 4.16
C THR A 101 19.52 8.08 2.98
N GLU A 102 19.22 7.53 1.79
CA GLU A 102 18.92 8.28 0.56
C GLU A 102 17.42 8.30 0.21
N ASP A 103 16.54 8.04 1.18
CA ASP A 103 15.06 7.99 1.00
C ASP A 103 14.62 6.83 0.06
N ALA A 104 15.55 5.94 -0.30
CA ALA A 104 15.33 4.71 -1.07
C ALA A 104 15.08 3.48 -0.17
N LEU A 105 14.49 2.43 -0.73
CA LEU A 105 14.20 1.18 -0.02
C LEU A 105 15.18 0.06 -0.39
N ALA A 106 15.69 -0.65 0.61
CA ALA A 106 16.37 -1.93 0.45
C ALA A 106 15.38 -3.08 0.71
N VAL A 107 15.46 -4.16 -0.07
CA VAL A 107 14.59 -5.34 0.04
C VAL A 107 15.39 -6.50 0.60
N TYR A 108 14.87 -7.15 1.63
CA TYR A 108 15.45 -8.32 2.28
C TYR A 108 14.46 -9.48 2.23
N GLU A 109 14.89 -10.61 1.66
CA GLU A 109 14.06 -11.80 1.45
C GLU A 109 14.67 -12.99 2.22
N ALA A 110 13.91 -13.57 3.13
CA ALA A 110 14.37 -14.62 4.04
C ALA A 110 14.94 -15.84 3.30
N HIS A 111 14.37 -16.20 2.14
CA HIS A 111 14.82 -17.33 1.34
C HIS A 111 16.21 -17.11 0.68
N ARG A 112 16.73 -15.88 0.69
CA ARG A 112 18.10 -15.55 0.24
C ARG A 112 19.12 -15.63 1.37
N LEU A 113 18.68 -15.87 2.61
CA LEU A 113 19.56 -16.19 3.73
C LEU A 113 19.86 -17.69 3.69
N GLU A 114 21.12 -18.09 3.86
CA GLU A 114 21.51 -19.50 4.03
C GLU A 114 21.18 -20.05 5.44
N LEU A 115 20.13 -19.52 6.07
CA LEU A 115 19.72 -19.76 7.46
C LEU A 115 18.20 -19.85 7.51
N ASP A 116 17.65 -20.76 8.30
CA ASP A 116 16.21 -20.76 8.59
C ASP A 116 15.88 -20.08 9.94
N ARG A 117 14.59 -20.02 10.27
CA ARG A 117 14.08 -19.45 11.52
C ARG A 117 14.72 -20.07 12.78
N HIS A 118 14.98 -21.38 12.78
CA HIS A 118 15.60 -22.09 13.90
C HIS A 118 17.08 -21.73 14.06
N ASP A 119 17.75 -21.56 12.93
CA ASP A 119 19.15 -21.16 12.85
C ASP A 119 19.31 -19.68 13.29
N LEU A 120 18.37 -18.79 12.94
CA LEU A 120 18.29 -17.41 13.46
C LEU A 120 17.98 -17.35 14.97
N VAL A 121 17.04 -18.18 15.46
CA VAL A 121 16.75 -18.30 16.91
C VAL A 121 18.00 -18.76 17.68
N LEU A 122 18.75 -19.74 17.15
CA LEU A 122 20.02 -20.14 17.76
C LEU A 122 21.04 -19.00 17.80
N VAL A 123 21.11 -18.16 16.75
CA VAL A 123 22.00 -17.01 16.72
C VAL A 123 21.68 -16.02 17.84
N GLY A 124 20.40 -15.66 18.02
CA GLY A 124 19.97 -14.77 19.11
C GLY A 124 20.23 -15.33 20.51
N LEU A 125 20.01 -16.63 20.72
CA LEU A 125 20.30 -17.29 22.01
C LEU A 125 21.79 -17.32 22.34
N LEU A 126 22.65 -17.56 21.35
CA LEU A 126 24.08 -17.73 21.58
C LEU A 126 24.81 -16.39 21.69
N ALA A 127 24.52 -15.44 20.80
CA ALA A 127 25.22 -14.16 20.71
C ALA A 127 24.61 -13.05 21.59
N GLY A 128 23.45 -13.31 22.19
CA GLY A 128 22.59 -12.30 22.80
C GLY A 128 21.61 -11.73 21.77
N GLY A 129 20.38 -11.54 22.22
CA GLY A 129 19.26 -11.00 21.45
C GLY A 129 18.30 -10.26 22.37
N ASP A 130 17.07 -10.10 21.92
CA ASP A 130 16.17 -9.11 22.51
C ASP A 130 15.52 -9.52 23.84
N TYR A 131 15.24 -10.81 24.03
CA TYR A 131 14.74 -11.34 25.31
C TYR A 131 15.86 -11.66 26.31
N ASP A 132 17.06 -11.97 25.82
CA ASP A 132 18.29 -12.13 26.62
C ASP A 132 19.49 -11.53 25.88
N THR A 133 19.94 -10.36 26.33
CA THR A 133 21.11 -9.67 25.77
C THR A 133 22.46 -10.17 26.28
N THR A 134 22.51 -11.13 27.20
CA THR A 134 23.77 -11.69 27.71
C THR A 134 24.29 -12.80 26.81
N GLY A 135 23.41 -13.65 26.29
CA GLY A 135 23.80 -14.80 25.48
C GLY A 135 24.74 -15.75 26.25
N ILE A 136 25.60 -16.49 25.54
CA ILE A 136 26.72 -17.18 26.18
C ILE A 136 27.94 -16.26 26.18
N PRO A 137 28.56 -15.95 27.34
CA PRO A 137 29.76 -15.14 27.39
C PRO A 137 30.83 -15.64 26.42
N ARG A 138 31.46 -14.72 25.67
CA ARG A 138 32.48 -15.02 24.64
C ARG A 138 31.96 -15.75 23.38
N CYS A 139 30.68 -16.07 23.27
CA CYS A 139 30.07 -16.51 22.01
C CYS A 139 29.64 -15.28 21.20
N GLY A 140 30.48 -14.82 20.27
CA GLY A 140 30.12 -13.71 19.38
C GLY A 140 29.25 -14.14 18.20
N ILE A 141 28.60 -13.17 17.55
CA ILE A 141 27.73 -13.37 16.36
C ILE A 141 28.32 -14.31 15.30
N ALA A 142 29.63 -14.22 15.02
CA ALA A 142 30.31 -15.08 14.05
C ALA A 142 30.43 -16.55 14.51
N THR A 143 30.56 -16.80 15.82
CA THR A 143 30.58 -18.16 16.39
C THR A 143 29.17 -18.75 16.37
N ALA A 144 28.18 -17.95 16.76
CA ALA A 144 26.77 -18.34 16.73
C ALA A 144 26.29 -18.67 15.30
N LEU A 145 26.66 -17.83 14.32
CA LEU A 145 26.37 -18.03 12.90
C LEU A 145 27.03 -19.32 12.34
N ALA A 146 28.29 -19.59 12.71
CA ALA A 146 28.96 -20.82 12.30
C ALA A 146 28.32 -22.08 12.88
N LEU A 147 27.77 -22.02 14.10
CA LEU A 147 27.01 -23.13 14.71
C LEU A 147 25.62 -23.28 14.08
N ALA A 148 24.96 -22.18 13.72
CA ALA A 148 23.74 -22.18 12.92
C ALA A 148 23.96 -22.83 11.54
N GLN A 149 24.98 -22.41 10.78
CA GLN A 149 25.37 -23.02 9.50
C GLN A 149 25.87 -24.48 9.62
N ALA A 150 26.35 -24.89 10.80
CA ALA A 150 26.64 -26.28 11.10
C ALA A 150 25.37 -27.14 11.35
N GLY A 151 24.18 -26.52 11.37
CA GLY A 151 22.88 -27.17 11.48
C GLY A 151 22.38 -27.35 12.92
N PHE A 152 22.93 -26.63 13.90
CA PHE A 152 22.55 -26.84 15.31
C PHE A 152 21.22 -26.21 15.71
N GLY A 153 20.65 -25.26 14.95
CA GLY A 153 19.39 -24.57 15.29
C GLY A 153 18.19 -25.51 15.26
N LYS A 154 17.99 -26.20 14.14
CA LYS A 154 16.98 -27.28 14.00
C LYS A 154 17.12 -28.35 15.08
N ARG A 155 18.36 -28.70 15.44
CA ARG A 155 18.66 -29.71 16.48
C ARG A 155 18.32 -29.22 17.88
N LEU A 156 18.40 -27.91 18.16
CA LEU A 156 18.03 -27.32 19.44
C LEU A 156 16.52 -27.44 19.69
N LEU A 157 15.68 -27.07 18.72
CA LEU A 157 14.22 -27.22 18.88
C LEU A 157 13.80 -28.69 18.98
N TYR A 158 14.44 -29.58 18.21
CA TYR A 158 14.24 -31.02 18.37
C TYR A 158 14.55 -31.45 19.80
N ALA A 159 15.68 -31.03 20.36
CA ALA A 159 16.07 -31.38 21.73
C ALA A 159 15.10 -30.81 22.79
N LEU A 160 14.70 -29.54 22.65
CA LEU A 160 13.76 -28.89 23.59
C LEU A 160 12.37 -29.54 23.60
N LYS A 161 11.93 -30.09 22.46
CA LYS A 161 10.66 -30.84 22.33
C LYS A 161 10.72 -32.25 22.94
N HIS A 162 11.89 -32.88 22.98
CA HIS A 162 12.07 -34.24 23.52
C HIS A 162 12.67 -34.28 24.94
N GLY A 163 13.03 -33.11 25.51
CA GLY A 163 13.41 -32.95 26.91
C GLY A 163 14.89 -33.23 27.23
N GLY A 164 15.21 -33.12 28.52
CA GLY A 164 16.59 -32.97 29.02
C GLY A 164 17.64 -33.96 28.49
N GLY A 165 17.30 -35.24 28.27
CA GLY A 165 18.25 -36.21 27.68
C GLY A 165 18.73 -35.81 26.28
N ALA A 166 17.81 -35.35 25.42
CA ALA A 166 18.15 -34.86 24.09
C ALA A 166 18.88 -33.50 24.15
N LEU A 167 18.58 -32.66 25.14
CA LEU A 167 19.24 -31.37 25.34
C LEU A 167 20.66 -31.49 25.91
N VAL A 168 20.94 -32.50 26.75
CA VAL A 168 22.29 -32.85 27.18
C VAL A 168 23.12 -33.36 26.00
N ALA A 169 22.55 -34.23 25.15
CA ALA A 169 23.21 -34.66 23.92
C ALA A 169 23.49 -33.47 22.97
N TRP A 170 22.54 -32.56 22.79
CA TRP A 170 22.75 -31.33 22.00
C TRP A 170 23.89 -30.46 22.55
N ARG A 171 23.93 -30.19 23.88
CA ARG A 171 25.04 -29.44 24.50
C ARG A 171 26.38 -30.15 24.31
N SER A 172 26.42 -31.47 24.41
CA SER A 172 27.62 -32.29 24.17
C SER A 172 28.13 -32.12 22.74
N ASP A 173 27.25 -32.21 21.74
CA ASP A 173 27.66 -32.10 20.34
C ASP A 173 28.13 -30.69 19.96
N VAL A 174 27.51 -29.63 20.51
CA VAL A 174 28.01 -28.25 20.32
C VAL A 174 29.35 -28.07 21.04
N SER A 175 29.55 -28.70 22.21
CA SER A 175 30.84 -28.70 22.92
C SER A 175 31.95 -29.35 22.09
N VAL A 176 31.68 -30.50 21.46
CA VAL A 176 32.60 -31.16 20.52
C VAL A 176 32.87 -30.27 19.31
N GLU A 177 31.84 -29.66 18.70
CA GLU A 177 32.05 -28.74 17.57
C GLU A 177 32.95 -27.56 17.94
N LEU A 178 32.70 -26.94 19.10
CA LEU A 178 33.51 -25.85 19.63
C LEU A 178 34.94 -26.28 19.99
N ALA A 179 35.15 -27.48 20.50
CA ALA A 179 36.47 -27.98 20.88
C ALA A 179 37.33 -28.39 19.67
N GLU A 180 36.74 -29.07 18.69
CA GLU A 180 37.46 -29.79 17.63
C GLU A 180 37.24 -29.22 16.22
N ASN A 181 36.15 -28.48 15.98
CA ASN A 181 35.72 -27.96 14.68
C ASN A 181 35.66 -29.02 13.54
N PRO A 182 35.06 -30.21 13.76
CA PRO A 182 35.00 -31.29 12.77
C PRO A 182 34.25 -30.92 11.49
N ARG A 183 33.31 -29.95 11.51
CA ARG A 183 32.63 -29.45 10.30
C ARG A 183 33.39 -28.33 9.59
N GLY A 184 34.48 -27.83 10.18
CA GLY A 184 35.30 -26.75 9.62
C GLY A 184 34.59 -25.38 9.52
N ARG A 185 33.41 -25.21 10.13
CA ARG A 185 32.61 -23.97 10.04
C ARG A 185 33.09 -22.86 10.98
N LEU A 186 33.74 -23.19 12.09
CA LEU A 186 34.28 -22.21 13.03
C LEU A 186 35.62 -21.66 12.51
N ALA A 187 35.86 -20.36 12.65
CA ALA A 187 37.13 -19.74 12.28
C ALA A 187 38.33 -20.23 13.13
N ARG A 188 38.07 -20.79 14.32
CA ARG A 188 39.06 -21.45 15.19
C ARG A 188 38.38 -22.37 16.20
N ARG A 189 39.14 -23.28 16.80
CA ARG A 189 38.75 -24.05 18.00
C ARG A 189 38.61 -23.13 19.23
N MET A 190 37.64 -23.41 20.09
CA MET A 190 37.23 -22.61 21.24
C MET A 190 36.96 -23.47 22.50
N PRO A 191 37.97 -24.23 23.02
CA PRO A 191 37.80 -25.14 24.17
C PRO A 191 37.50 -24.46 25.52
N GLY A 192 37.55 -23.12 25.59
CA GLY A 192 36.97 -22.36 26.70
C GLY A 192 35.43 -22.39 26.65
N LEU A 193 34.87 -21.94 25.53
CA LEU A 193 33.44 -21.88 25.28
C LEU A 193 32.79 -23.28 25.23
N ALA A 194 33.53 -24.28 24.74
CA ALA A 194 33.10 -25.69 24.76
C ALA A 194 32.76 -26.19 26.16
N ARG A 195 33.49 -25.77 27.21
CA ARG A 195 33.20 -26.14 28.60
C ARG A 195 32.08 -25.30 29.22
N GLU A 196 31.96 -24.06 28.78
CA GLU A 196 30.94 -23.10 29.22
C GLU A 196 29.54 -23.53 28.76
N ILE A 197 29.39 -23.97 27.50
CA ILE A 197 28.07 -24.34 26.97
C ILE A 197 27.45 -25.58 27.64
N LEU A 198 28.26 -26.49 28.20
CA LEU A 198 27.78 -27.67 28.93
C LEU A 198 26.97 -27.30 30.18
N HIS A 199 27.21 -26.12 30.75
CA HIS A 199 26.55 -25.60 31.95
C HIS A 199 25.76 -24.31 31.70
N SER A 200 25.73 -23.82 30.45
CA SER A 200 24.99 -22.62 30.06
C SER A 200 23.50 -22.90 29.87
N PHE A 201 22.70 -21.87 30.18
CA PHE A 201 21.23 -21.81 30.14
C PHE A 201 20.53 -23.00 30.82
N PRO A 202 20.02 -22.85 32.06
CA PRO A 202 19.08 -23.82 32.63
C PRO A 202 17.96 -24.14 31.65
N GLU A 203 17.52 -25.40 31.57
CA GLU A 203 16.56 -25.85 30.55
C GLU A 203 15.26 -25.02 30.58
N GLU A 204 14.80 -24.63 31.76
CA GLU A 204 13.60 -23.78 31.93
C GLU A 204 13.79 -22.39 31.33
N THR A 205 14.94 -21.74 31.59
CA THR A 205 15.29 -20.44 31.02
C THR A 205 15.42 -20.52 29.49
N LEU A 206 16.09 -21.56 29.00
CA LEU A 206 16.28 -21.80 27.57
C LEU A 206 14.94 -22.02 26.86
N ARG A 207 14.05 -22.82 27.45
CA ARG A 207 12.70 -23.06 26.95
C ARG A 207 11.89 -21.77 26.94
N ALA A 208 11.89 -20.99 28.02
CA ALA A 208 11.17 -19.73 28.11
C ALA A 208 11.61 -18.70 27.04
N VAL A 209 12.92 -18.53 26.83
CA VAL A 209 13.45 -17.59 25.80
C VAL A 209 13.14 -18.10 24.38
N VAL A 210 13.24 -19.40 24.13
CA VAL A 210 12.89 -20.00 22.83
C VAL A 210 11.40 -19.85 22.52
N THR A 211 10.51 -20.05 23.50
CA THR A 211 9.06 -19.92 23.31
C THR A 211 8.68 -18.54 22.76
N TYR A 212 9.26 -17.44 23.28
CA TYR A 212 8.93 -16.10 22.77
C TYR A 212 9.23 -15.90 21.28
N TYR A 213 10.25 -16.56 20.71
CA TYR A 213 10.56 -16.48 19.29
C TYR A 213 9.81 -17.52 18.43
N VAL A 214 9.57 -18.72 18.97
CA VAL A 214 9.03 -19.87 18.23
C VAL A 214 7.51 -19.91 18.26
N ASP A 215 6.90 -19.59 19.39
CA ASP A 215 5.45 -19.55 19.64
C ASP A 215 5.06 -18.17 20.21
N PRO A 216 5.27 -17.07 19.44
CA PRO A 216 4.99 -15.71 19.90
C PRO A 216 3.48 -15.46 20.03
N ILE A 217 3.10 -14.55 20.93
CA ILE A 217 1.70 -14.17 21.15
C ILE A 217 1.19 -13.28 20.00
N VAL A 218 0.60 -13.92 18.98
CA VAL A 218 0.02 -13.31 17.79
C VAL A 218 -1.49 -13.54 17.71
N SER A 219 -2.19 -12.79 16.86
CA SER A 219 -3.66 -12.83 16.79
C SER A 219 -4.26 -14.12 16.24
N GLY A 220 -3.50 -14.89 15.44
CA GLY A 220 -3.96 -16.13 14.78
C GLY A 220 -5.10 -15.96 13.76
N VAL A 221 -5.63 -14.74 13.58
CA VAL A 221 -6.78 -14.41 12.73
C VAL A 221 -6.40 -13.26 11.80
N ALA A 222 -6.56 -13.47 10.50
CA ALA A 222 -6.31 -12.46 9.48
C ALA A 222 -7.36 -11.32 9.58
N PRO A 223 -6.94 -10.05 9.56
CA PRO A 223 -7.86 -8.93 9.41
C PRO A 223 -8.40 -8.91 7.96
N ASN A 224 -9.65 -8.49 7.78
CA ASN A 224 -10.17 -8.20 6.44
C ASN A 224 -9.60 -6.87 5.94
N LEU A 225 -8.51 -6.94 5.18
CA LEU A 225 -7.86 -5.77 4.59
C LEU A 225 -8.58 -5.35 3.32
N VAL A 226 -8.99 -4.08 3.26
CA VAL A 226 -9.70 -3.50 2.13
C VAL A 226 -9.08 -2.14 1.84
N CYS A 227 -8.66 -1.91 0.60
CA CYS A 227 -8.21 -0.58 0.17
C CYS A 227 -9.39 0.40 0.21
N LYS A 228 -9.28 1.44 1.06
CA LYS A 228 -10.34 2.44 1.26
C LYS A 228 -9.98 3.75 0.55
N GLN A 229 -10.98 4.42 0.00
CA GLN A 229 -10.82 5.77 -0.53
C GLN A 229 -11.00 6.78 0.63
N PRO A 230 -10.01 7.65 0.92
CA PRO A 230 -10.18 8.69 1.93
C PRO A 230 -11.14 9.75 1.41
N LYS A 231 -12.17 10.06 2.18
CA LYS A 231 -13.08 11.17 1.89
C LYS A 231 -12.38 12.48 2.24
N LEU A 232 -12.34 13.41 1.28
CA LEU A 232 -11.47 14.59 1.37
C LEU A 232 -11.97 15.64 2.38
N ASP A 233 -13.26 15.66 2.68
CA ASP A 233 -13.92 16.50 3.68
C ASP A 233 -13.70 16.00 5.12
N GLU A 234 -13.88 14.70 5.37
CA GLU A 234 -13.56 14.06 6.65
C GLU A 234 -12.05 14.17 6.93
N LEU A 235 -11.20 13.85 5.94
CA LEU A 235 -9.74 14.02 6.01
C LEU A 235 -9.33 15.46 6.35
N ALA A 236 -9.94 16.47 5.70
CA ALA A 236 -9.58 17.87 5.92
C ALA A 236 -9.93 18.35 7.34
N THR A 237 -11.13 18.02 7.82
CA THR A 237 -11.63 18.44 9.14
C THR A 237 -10.91 17.73 10.28
N GLN A 238 -10.66 16.42 10.17
CA GLN A 238 -9.91 15.63 11.16
C GLN A 238 -8.45 16.08 11.25
N ILE A 239 -7.78 16.37 10.11
CA ILE A 239 -6.38 16.82 10.11
C ILE A 239 -6.21 18.19 10.77
N MET A 240 -7.17 19.12 10.61
CA MET A 240 -7.13 20.39 11.33
C MET A 240 -7.16 20.19 12.84
N GLN A 241 -7.98 19.26 13.34
CA GLN A 241 -8.08 18.93 14.77
C GLN A 241 -6.78 18.26 15.26
N VAL A 242 -6.36 17.17 14.64
CA VAL A 242 -5.23 16.32 15.07
C VAL A 242 -3.86 17.02 14.95
N LEU A 243 -3.69 17.94 13.99
CA LEU A 243 -2.44 18.69 13.81
C LEU A 243 -2.49 20.13 14.34
N ASN A 244 -3.63 20.55 14.90
CA ASN A 244 -3.95 21.92 15.33
C ASN A 244 -3.56 22.97 14.25
N TRP A 245 -4.09 22.79 13.04
CA TRP A 245 -3.85 23.69 11.90
C TRP A 245 -5.02 24.64 11.68
N ASP A 246 -4.71 25.90 11.41
CA ASP A 246 -5.68 26.85 10.86
C ASP A 246 -6.13 26.44 9.44
N ALA A 247 -7.28 26.95 9.01
CA ALA A 247 -7.90 26.55 7.75
C ALA A 247 -7.05 26.91 6.51
N GLU A 248 -6.27 28.00 6.56
CA GLU A 248 -5.41 28.43 5.44
C GLU A 248 -4.19 27.51 5.31
N THR A 249 -3.59 27.12 6.43
CA THR A 249 -2.51 26.13 6.53
C THR A 249 -2.99 24.75 6.12
N ALA A 250 -4.18 24.32 6.54
CA ALA A 250 -4.79 23.08 6.09
C ALA A 250 -5.07 23.10 4.58
N ALA A 251 -5.78 24.11 4.06
CA ALA A 251 -6.08 24.24 2.63
C ALA A 251 -4.82 24.19 1.75
N ARG A 252 -3.73 24.84 2.18
CA ARG A 252 -2.42 24.79 1.49
C ARG A 252 -1.71 23.43 1.62
N ARG A 253 -1.74 22.79 2.79
CA ARG A 253 -0.98 21.55 3.04
C ARG A 253 -1.67 20.32 2.46
N LEU A 254 -2.99 20.23 2.59
CA LEU A 254 -3.84 19.16 2.07
C LEU A 254 -3.69 18.97 0.55
N GLN A 255 -3.32 20.01 -0.22
CA GLN A 255 -3.06 19.84 -1.65
C GLN A 255 -2.07 18.71 -1.96
N ARG A 256 -1.12 18.41 -1.05
CA ARG A 256 -0.14 17.32 -1.23
C ARG A 256 -0.76 15.92 -1.19
N THR A 257 -1.96 15.74 -0.63
CA THR A 257 -2.64 14.43 -0.63
C THR A 257 -3.32 14.14 -1.96
N PHE A 258 -3.66 15.17 -2.76
CA PHE A 258 -4.47 15.04 -3.98
C PHE A 258 -3.96 13.99 -5.00
N PRO A 259 -2.65 13.84 -5.27
CA PRO A 259 -2.16 12.77 -6.13
C PRO A 259 -2.47 11.36 -5.57
N GLY A 260 -2.39 11.22 -4.24
CA GLY A 260 -2.73 9.98 -3.54
C GLY A 260 -4.23 9.72 -3.40
N ILE A 261 -5.05 10.76 -3.23
CA ILE A 261 -6.52 10.67 -3.28
C ILE A 261 -6.97 10.13 -4.65
N TYR A 262 -6.40 10.67 -5.72
CA TYR A 262 -6.66 10.18 -7.08
C TYR A 262 -6.12 8.75 -7.29
N LEU A 263 -4.95 8.41 -6.73
CA LEU A 263 -4.44 7.03 -6.77
C LEU A 263 -5.36 6.05 -6.04
N ARG A 264 -5.88 6.40 -4.87
CA ARG A 264 -6.87 5.57 -4.15
C ARG A 264 -8.18 5.42 -4.89
N GLU A 265 -8.64 6.45 -5.61
CA GLU A 265 -9.77 6.32 -6.54
C GLU A 265 -9.52 5.23 -7.60
N LEU A 266 -8.31 5.18 -8.18
CA LEU A 266 -7.89 4.18 -9.18
C LEU A 266 -7.72 2.77 -8.59
N LEU A 267 -7.39 2.64 -7.30
CA LEU A 267 -7.21 1.35 -6.62
C LEU A 267 -8.55 0.77 -6.15
N CYS A 268 -9.37 1.55 -5.47
CA CYS A 268 -10.67 1.10 -4.96
C CYS A 268 -11.63 0.69 -6.08
N THR A 269 -11.61 1.39 -7.21
CA THR A 269 -12.45 1.05 -8.38
C THR A 269 -12.13 -0.30 -9.01
N LYS A 270 -10.96 -0.91 -8.74
CA LYS A 270 -10.65 -2.31 -9.12
C LYS A 270 -11.38 -3.32 -8.22
N HIS A 271 -11.32 -3.14 -6.90
CA HIS A 271 -11.96 -4.06 -5.94
C HIS A 271 -13.48 -4.14 -6.13
N ASP A 272 -14.13 -3.04 -6.53
CA ASP A 272 -15.55 -3.02 -6.91
C ASP A 272 -15.86 -3.85 -8.19
N THR A 273 -14.86 -4.10 -9.04
CA THR A 273 -15.01 -4.90 -10.27
C THR A 273 -14.60 -6.37 -10.14
N GLU A 274 -13.72 -6.68 -9.19
CA GLU A 274 -13.25 -8.06 -8.93
C GLU A 274 -14.03 -8.77 -7.80
N SER A 275 -14.79 -8.00 -7.01
CA SER A 275 -15.82 -8.56 -6.13
C SER A 275 -16.95 -9.22 -6.93
N PRO A 276 -17.39 -10.46 -6.59
CA PRO A 276 -18.40 -11.19 -7.38
C PRO A 276 -19.83 -10.65 -7.21
N GLY A 277 -20.12 -9.54 -7.90
CA GLY A 277 -21.43 -8.88 -7.95
C GLY A 277 -21.57 -7.77 -6.88
N THR A 278 -22.09 -6.59 -7.23
CA THR A 278 -23.17 -6.36 -8.20
C THR A 278 -22.79 -5.46 -9.38
N SER A 279 -22.48 -6.08 -10.53
CA SER A 279 -22.45 -5.36 -11.80
C SER A 279 -23.86 -4.88 -12.17
N LYS A 280 -24.07 -3.56 -12.29
CA LYS A 280 -25.10 -3.05 -13.20
C LYS A 280 -24.55 -3.13 -14.61
N LYS A 281 -25.03 -4.08 -15.42
CA LYS A 281 -24.68 -4.16 -16.84
C LYS A 281 -25.09 -2.87 -17.57
N VAL A 282 -24.18 -2.39 -18.40
CA VAL A 282 -24.39 -1.31 -19.38
C VAL A 282 -24.75 -1.94 -20.72
N GLN A 283 -25.70 -1.34 -21.44
CA GLN A 283 -26.01 -1.46 -22.88
C GLN A 283 -27.12 -0.40 -23.13
N ASP A 284 -27.11 0.51 -24.11
CA ASP A 284 -26.38 0.64 -25.39
C ASP A 284 -26.51 -0.58 -26.31
N ALA A 285 -27.10 -0.52 -27.50
CA ALA A 285 -27.78 0.58 -28.19
C ALA A 285 -28.64 0.03 -29.35
N THR A 286 -29.52 0.86 -29.92
CA THR A 286 -29.99 0.78 -31.32
C THR A 286 -30.39 2.19 -31.73
N VAL A 287 -29.69 2.84 -32.67
CA VAL A 287 -29.84 2.67 -34.13
C VAL A 287 -31.27 2.93 -34.58
N ALA A 288 -31.51 4.14 -35.10
CA ALA A 288 -32.77 4.49 -35.73
C ALA A 288 -32.94 3.71 -37.05
N THR A 289 -34.00 2.91 -37.15
CA THR A 289 -34.43 2.32 -38.42
C THR A 289 -35.49 3.23 -39.02
N ALA A 290 -35.30 3.66 -40.27
CA ALA A 290 -36.24 4.54 -40.94
C ALA A 290 -37.53 3.78 -41.34
N LEU A 291 -38.69 4.39 -41.09
CA LEU A 291 -39.97 3.98 -41.66
C LEU A 291 -40.68 5.20 -42.24
N THR A 292 -41.11 5.08 -43.50
CA THR A 292 -41.86 6.11 -44.24
C THR A 292 -43.32 6.22 -43.76
N PRO A 293 -43.98 7.38 -43.93
CA PRO A 293 -45.28 7.65 -43.34
C PRO A 293 -46.47 7.24 -44.24
N PRO A 294 -47.65 6.97 -43.66
CA PRO A 294 -48.92 6.94 -44.38
C PRO A 294 -49.74 8.23 -44.20
N SER A 295 -50.21 8.76 -45.34
CA SER A 295 -51.54 9.36 -45.53
C SER A 295 -51.99 10.59 -44.72
N VAL A 296 -51.64 11.75 -45.27
CA VAL A 296 -52.53 12.92 -45.51
C VAL A 296 -53.96 12.85 -44.95
N LYS A 297 -54.33 13.87 -44.17
CA LYS A 297 -55.59 14.61 -44.39
C LYS A 297 -55.30 16.12 -44.42
N LEU A 298 -55.91 16.80 -45.39
CA LEU A 298 -55.99 18.26 -45.45
C LEU A 298 -57.20 18.72 -44.65
N ASP A 299 -57.12 19.91 -44.06
CA ASP A 299 -58.27 20.81 -43.92
C ASP A 299 -57.76 22.26 -43.85
N GLU A 300 -58.52 23.20 -44.41
CA GLU A 300 -58.10 24.60 -44.58
C GLU A 300 -58.83 25.53 -43.60
N SER A 301 -58.11 26.44 -42.91
CA SER A 301 -58.70 27.73 -42.54
C SER A 301 -57.70 28.86 -42.23
N ALA A 302 -57.93 29.98 -42.92
CA ALA A 302 -57.73 31.37 -42.49
C ALA A 302 -56.41 31.82 -41.79
N SER A 303 -55.50 32.36 -42.61
CA SER A 303 -55.02 33.76 -42.54
C SER A 303 -54.90 34.48 -41.18
N MET A 304 -53.67 34.89 -40.83
CA MET A 304 -53.38 36.27 -40.36
C MET A 304 -51.93 36.68 -40.68
N LYS A 305 -51.65 37.99 -40.67
CA LYS A 305 -50.41 38.61 -41.19
C LYS A 305 -49.21 38.49 -40.25
N ALA A 306 -48.02 38.27 -40.82
CA ALA A 306 -46.76 38.83 -40.33
C ALA A 306 -45.71 38.89 -41.45
N GLU A 307 -45.11 40.05 -41.68
CA GLU A 307 -43.90 40.16 -42.51
C GLU A 307 -42.71 39.54 -41.77
N ARG A 308 -41.88 38.76 -42.47
CA ARG A 308 -40.53 38.41 -41.98
C ARG A 308 -39.57 38.20 -43.15
N SER A 309 -38.46 38.92 -43.09
CA SER A 309 -37.36 38.89 -44.05
C SER A 309 -36.71 37.51 -44.17
N MET A 310 -35.90 37.30 -45.21
CA MET A 310 -35.05 36.12 -45.33
C MET A 310 -34.21 35.90 -44.06
N ALA A 311 -34.55 34.85 -43.31
CA ALA A 311 -33.58 34.07 -42.57
C ALA A 311 -33.37 32.79 -43.40
N LEU A 312 -32.15 32.58 -43.88
CA LEU A 312 -31.81 31.39 -44.66
C LEU A 312 -31.80 30.17 -43.72
N ILE A 313 -31.98 28.97 -44.27
CA ILE A 313 -31.88 27.72 -43.48
C ILE A 313 -30.51 27.61 -42.78
N THR A 314 -29.46 28.23 -43.32
CA THR A 314 -28.15 28.41 -42.68
C THR A 314 -28.22 29.11 -41.32
N ASP A 315 -29.10 30.10 -41.16
CA ASP A 315 -29.21 30.89 -39.92
C ASP A 315 -29.89 30.07 -38.82
N TYR A 316 -30.87 29.24 -39.20
CA TYR A 316 -31.52 28.29 -38.29
C TYR A 316 -30.51 27.25 -37.77
N PHE A 317 -29.66 26.71 -38.63
CA PHE A 317 -28.61 25.76 -38.21
C PHE A 317 -27.41 26.42 -37.53
N ALA A 318 -27.09 27.69 -37.81
CA ALA A 318 -26.09 28.46 -37.08
C ALA A 318 -26.56 28.82 -35.65
N ALA A 319 -27.84 29.16 -35.48
CA ALA A 319 -28.46 29.38 -34.17
C ALA A 319 -28.65 28.06 -33.38
N THR A 320 -28.85 26.94 -34.09
CA THR A 320 -28.94 25.60 -33.49
C THR A 320 -27.54 25.08 -33.12
N SER A 321 -26.94 25.72 -32.11
CA SER A 321 -25.77 25.20 -31.42
C SER A 321 -26.15 23.88 -30.74
N VAL A 322 -25.87 22.77 -31.42
CA VAL A 322 -25.89 21.43 -30.83
C VAL A 322 -24.83 21.41 -29.75
N ARG A 323 -25.26 21.71 -28.52
CA ARG A 323 -24.41 21.59 -27.32
C ARG A 323 -24.02 20.13 -27.19
N SER A 324 -22.82 19.80 -27.68
CA SER A 324 -22.20 18.50 -27.45
C SER A 324 -22.32 18.18 -25.96
N PRO A 325 -22.77 16.97 -25.57
CA PRO A 325 -22.92 16.63 -24.15
C PRO A 325 -21.62 16.98 -23.43
N PRO A 326 -21.69 17.73 -22.31
CA PRO A 326 -20.53 18.42 -21.76
C PRO A 326 -19.43 17.39 -21.51
N LYS A 327 -18.34 17.50 -22.28
CA LYS A 327 -17.21 16.56 -22.23
C LYS A 327 -16.81 16.40 -20.76
N ARG A 328 -17.04 15.22 -20.18
CA ARG A 328 -16.62 14.90 -18.80
C ARG A 328 -15.14 15.27 -18.71
N ARG A 329 -14.85 16.39 -18.03
CA ARG A 329 -13.50 16.97 -17.98
C ARG A 329 -12.64 15.93 -17.28
N SER A 330 -11.68 15.33 -17.99
CA SER A 330 -10.83 14.30 -17.38
C SER A 330 -10.04 14.94 -16.26
N ILE A 331 -10.24 14.46 -15.03
CA ILE A 331 -9.57 14.97 -13.83
C ILE A 331 -8.05 14.73 -13.95
N ALA A 332 -7.64 13.72 -14.72
CA ALA A 332 -6.25 13.44 -15.00
C ALA A 332 -6.00 13.09 -16.49
N VAL A 333 -4.77 13.31 -16.95
CA VAL A 333 -4.30 13.02 -18.32
C VAL A 333 -2.82 12.62 -18.31
N VAL A 334 -2.40 11.74 -19.22
CA VAL A 334 -0.97 11.43 -19.44
C VAL A 334 -0.31 12.56 -20.21
N ASP A 335 0.74 13.17 -19.65
CA ASP A 335 1.46 14.31 -20.24
C ASP A 335 2.88 13.96 -20.74
N SER A 336 3.44 12.84 -20.26
CA SER A 336 4.76 12.33 -20.61
C SER A 336 4.90 10.85 -20.20
N VAL A 337 5.95 10.19 -20.72
CA VAL A 337 6.28 8.79 -20.40
C VAL A 337 7.79 8.65 -20.20
N HIS A 338 8.19 7.74 -19.31
CA HIS A 338 9.53 7.17 -19.26
C HIS A 338 9.57 5.89 -20.10
N ARG A 339 10.73 5.58 -20.67
CA ARG A 339 10.97 4.38 -21.46
C ARG A 339 12.22 3.68 -20.95
N ASN A 340 12.14 2.35 -20.81
CA ASN A 340 13.26 1.54 -20.36
C ASN A 340 14.33 1.40 -21.47
N ALA A 341 15.41 0.67 -21.18
CA ALA A 341 16.52 0.45 -22.12
C ALA A 341 16.11 -0.24 -23.45
N SER A 342 14.97 -0.93 -23.50
CA SER A 342 14.43 -1.54 -24.73
C SER A 342 13.55 -0.59 -25.56
N GLY A 343 13.31 0.65 -25.07
CA GLY A 343 12.44 1.63 -25.71
C GLY A 343 10.94 1.41 -25.46
N ALA A 344 10.55 0.32 -24.81
CA ALA A 344 9.19 0.13 -24.28
C ALA A 344 8.86 1.23 -23.27
N VAL A 345 7.57 1.58 -23.15
CA VAL A 345 7.12 2.47 -22.07
C VAL A 345 7.18 1.69 -20.75
N GLU A 346 7.56 2.38 -19.69
CA GLU A 346 7.73 1.78 -18.36
C GLU A 346 6.88 2.54 -17.34
N MET A 347 7.01 3.88 -17.32
CA MET A 347 6.20 4.75 -16.46
C MET A 347 5.45 5.77 -17.29
N ALA A 348 4.18 6.01 -16.97
CA ALA A 348 3.39 7.14 -17.46
C ALA A 348 3.33 8.23 -16.39
N ARG A 349 3.60 9.49 -16.78
CA ARG A 349 3.35 10.64 -15.91
C ARG A 349 1.94 11.17 -16.16
N VAL A 350 1.14 11.07 -15.11
CA VAL A 350 -0.24 11.54 -15.06
C VAL A 350 -0.25 12.93 -14.44
N ALA A 351 -0.64 13.93 -15.22
CA ALA A 351 -1.01 15.25 -14.71
C ALA A 351 -2.45 15.17 -14.15
N ILE A 352 -2.70 15.83 -13.01
CA ILE A 352 -3.98 15.80 -12.29
C ILE A 352 -4.45 17.25 -12.06
N ASN A 353 -5.67 17.56 -12.47
CA ASN A 353 -6.34 18.84 -12.22
C ASN A 353 -7.00 18.80 -10.84
N CYS A 354 -6.40 19.53 -9.89
CA CYS A 354 -6.81 19.53 -8.51
C CYS A 354 -7.96 20.48 -8.16
N ALA A 355 -8.59 21.15 -9.14
CA ALA A 355 -9.61 22.18 -8.88
C ALA A 355 -10.81 21.67 -8.07
N GLU A 356 -11.34 20.49 -8.39
CA GLU A 356 -12.50 19.94 -7.65
C GLU A 356 -12.08 19.43 -6.25
N PHE A 357 -10.85 18.92 -6.09
CA PHE A 357 -10.32 18.54 -4.77
C PHE A 357 -10.13 19.76 -3.85
N SER A 358 -9.53 20.86 -4.36
CA SER A 358 -9.46 22.12 -3.60
C SER A 358 -10.85 22.64 -3.20
N LYS A 359 -11.84 22.55 -4.10
CA LYS A 359 -13.21 22.97 -3.82
C LYS A 359 -13.92 22.11 -2.77
N GLN A 360 -13.66 20.80 -2.74
CA GLN A 360 -14.16 19.92 -1.67
C GLN A 360 -13.54 20.27 -0.31
N VAL A 361 -12.23 20.55 -0.27
CA VAL A 361 -11.57 21.07 0.96
C VAL A 361 -12.17 22.40 1.38
N GLU A 362 -12.34 23.34 0.44
CA GLU A 362 -12.93 24.67 0.70
C GLU A 362 -14.34 24.59 1.31
N LEU A 363 -15.18 23.69 0.79
CA LEU A 363 -16.52 23.43 1.33
C LEU A 363 -16.49 22.81 2.74
N ALA A 364 -15.46 22.02 3.07
CA ALA A 364 -15.32 21.34 4.35
C ALA A 364 -14.73 22.23 5.47
N ILE A 365 -13.82 23.15 5.13
CA ILE A 365 -13.07 23.96 6.12
C ILE A 365 -13.24 25.47 5.97
N GLY A 366 -14.07 25.93 5.02
CA GLY A 366 -14.39 27.36 4.82
C GLY A 366 -13.25 28.21 4.28
N CYS A 367 -12.18 27.59 3.75
CA CYS A 367 -11.00 28.30 3.25
C CYS A 367 -10.51 27.73 1.92
N SER A 368 -10.39 28.60 0.91
CA SER A 368 -9.85 28.23 -0.41
C SER A 368 -8.32 28.33 -0.42
N ALA A 369 -7.66 27.40 -1.11
CA ALA A 369 -6.27 27.53 -1.51
C ALA A 369 -6.11 27.28 -3.01
N PRO A 370 -5.33 28.11 -3.73
CA PRO A 370 -5.27 28.08 -5.19
C PRO A 370 -4.84 26.71 -5.69
N ALA A 371 -5.76 26.04 -6.39
CA ALA A 371 -5.53 24.71 -6.94
C ALA A 371 -4.47 24.78 -8.05
N LYS A 372 -3.38 24.03 -7.90
CA LYS A 372 -2.38 23.82 -8.96
C LYS A 372 -2.53 22.41 -9.51
N SER A 373 -2.39 22.26 -10.84
CA SER A 373 -2.25 20.94 -11.43
C SER A 373 -1.01 20.23 -10.87
N GLN A 374 -1.15 18.97 -10.47
CA GLN A 374 -0.07 18.15 -9.89
C GLN A 374 0.27 16.96 -10.78
N GLN A 375 1.28 16.17 -10.39
CA GLN A 375 1.79 15.05 -11.17
C GLN A 375 1.94 13.79 -10.30
N LEU A 376 1.66 12.64 -10.90
CA LEU A 376 1.87 11.31 -10.35
C LEU A 376 2.56 10.44 -11.41
N TRP A 377 3.51 9.60 -11.01
CA TRP A 377 4.11 8.58 -11.88
C TRP A 377 3.50 7.22 -11.58
N LEU A 378 3.02 6.52 -12.60
CA LEU A 378 2.42 5.19 -12.53
C LEU A 378 3.12 4.26 -13.53
N HIS A 379 3.21 2.97 -13.23
CA HIS A 379 3.69 1.96 -14.18
C HIS A 379 2.74 1.84 -15.39
N GLU A 380 3.24 1.42 -16.56
CA GLU A 380 2.41 1.37 -17.77
C GLU A 380 1.22 0.42 -17.62
N SER A 381 1.41 -0.75 -17.02
CA SER A 381 0.34 -1.74 -16.77
C SER A 381 -0.80 -1.12 -15.96
N PHE A 382 -0.48 -0.51 -14.83
CA PHE A 382 -1.43 0.20 -13.98
C PHE A 382 -2.13 1.35 -14.72
N ALA A 383 -1.38 2.17 -15.48
CA ALA A 383 -1.94 3.26 -16.29
C ALA A 383 -2.83 2.77 -17.45
N ARG A 384 -2.67 1.52 -17.90
CA ARG A 384 -3.54 0.85 -18.87
C ARG A 384 -4.77 0.18 -18.25
N SER A 385 -4.74 -0.11 -16.95
CA SER A 385 -5.86 -0.77 -16.25
C SER A 385 -7.10 0.14 -16.10
N ASP A 386 -6.92 1.43 -15.78
CA ASP A 386 -8.03 2.41 -15.79
C ASP A 386 -8.34 2.88 -17.24
N ALA A 387 -9.61 2.82 -17.63
CA ALA A 387 -10.04 3.13 -18.99
C ALA A 387 -9.83 4.60 -19.41
N ARG A 388 -9.82 5.54 -18.45
CA ARG A 388 -9.60 6.98 -18.69
C ARG A 388 -8.11 7.24 -18.93
N LEU A 389 -7.25 6.66 -18.10
CA LEU A 389 -5.80 6.75 -18.24
C LEU A 389 -5.31 6.01 -19.49
N ARG A 390 -5.82 4.80 -19.79
CA ARG A 390 -5.51 4.08 -21.03
C ARG A 390 -5.83 4.90 -22.26
N SER A 391 -7.05 5.45 -22.32
CA SER A 391 -7.47 6.33 -23.42
C SER A 391 -6.54 7.55 -23.55
N SER A 392 -6.11 8.15 -22.43
CA SER A 392 -5.17 9.28 -22.47
C SER A 392 -3.76 8.87 -22.89
N LEU A 393 -3.28 7.68 -22.50
CA LEU A 393 -1.98 7.13 -22.86
C LEU A 393 -1.93 6.83 -24.35
N ASP A 394 -2.94 6.16 -24.90
CA ASP A 394 -3.01 5.81 -26.32
C ASP A 394 -3.15 7.08 -27.20
N ILE A 395 -3.90 8.09 -26.73
CA ILE A 395 -3.97 9.43 -27.37
C ILE A 395 -2.64 10.20 -27.26
N PHE A 396 -1.84 9.95 -26.22
CA PHE A 396 -0.52 10.57 -26.06
C PHE A 396 0.53 9.91 -26.97
N LEU A 397 0.57 8.58 -26.99
CA LEU A 397 1.51 7.79 -27.79
C LEU A 397 1.24 7.91 -29.29
N SER A 398 -0.02 7.91 -29.73
CA SER A 398 -0.38 8.16 -31.15
C SER A 398 0.04 9.55 -31.67
N LYS A 399 0.31 10.51 -30.77
CA LYS A 399 0.85 11.84 -31.09
C LYS A 399 2.39 11.90 -31.00
N GLN A 400 3.04 10.82 -30.59
CA GLN A 400 4.49 10.63 -30.72
C GLN A 400 4.78 9.91 -32.04
N SER A 401 4.88 10.67 -33.14
CA SER A 401 5.45 10.14 -34.39
C SER A 401 6.85 9.57 -34.14
N PRO A 402 7.29 8.52 -34.88
CA PRO A 402 8.64 7.97 -34.75
C PRO A 402 9.70 9.06 -34.92
N ALA A 403 10.76 8.95 -34.11
CA ALA A 403 11.52 10.12 -33.69
C ALA A 403 12.29 10.83 -34.83
N LYS A 404 12.20 12.16 -34.84
CA LYS A 404 13.32 13.03 -35.26
C LYS A 404 14.05 13.51 -34.01
N PRO A 405 15.39 13.64 -34.04
CA PRO A 405 16.17 13.97 -32.86
C PRO A 405 15.83 15.36 -32.31
N SER A 406 15.84 15.46 -30.98
CA SER A 406 15.77 16.64 -30.13
C SER A 406 15.61 18.01 -30.82
N ARG A 407 14.38 18.54 -30.82
CA ARG A 407 14.17 19.94 -30.43
C ARG A 407 13.63 19.94 -29.00
N THR A 408 14.17 20.80 -28.14
CA THR A 408 13.66 21.06 -26.80
C THR A 408 12.25 21.66 -26.91
N ARG A 409 11.24 20.79 -26.88
CA ARG A 409 9.82 21.18 -26.88
C ARG A 409 9.55 21.93 -25.59
N THR A 410 9.32 23.24 -25.70
CA THR A 410 8.84 24.07 -24.60
C THR A 410 7.63 23.41 -23.95
N GLN A 411 7.74 23.10 -22.66
CA GLN A 411 6.65 22.49 -21.93
C GLN A 411 5.50 23.50 -21.85
N ARG A 412 4.31 23.09 -22.31
CA ARG A 412 3.10 23.88 -22.06
C ARG A 412 2.82 23.88 -20.56
N PRO A 413 2.37 24.98 -19.96
CA PRO A 413 1.98 25.01 -18.55
C PRO A 413 0.89 23.94 -18.30
N LEU A 414 0.96 23.26 -17.16
CA LEU A 414 0.16 22.04 -16.91
C LEU A 414 -1.35 22.27 -17.04
N ASP A 415 -1.81 23.44 -16.60
CA ASP A 415 -3.23 23.80 -16.64
C ASP A 415 -3.77 23.93 -18.08
N ALA A 416 -2.90 24.08 -19.08
CA ALA A 416 -3.27 24.11 -20.51
C ALA A 416 -3.49 22.72 -21.13
N TYR A 417 -3.29 21.63 -20.38
CA TYR A 417 -3.77 20.29 -20.78
C TYR A 417 -5.23 20.05 -20.38
N PHE A 418 -5.80 20.90 -19.52
CA PHE A 418 -7.17 20.77 -19.00
C PHE A 418 -8.10 21.84 -19.58
N ALA A 419 -9.40 21.52 -19.63
CA ALA A 419 -10.43 22.51 -19.91
C ALA A 419 -10.75 23.31 -18.64
N LYS A 420 -10.77 24.65 -18.72
CA LYS A 420 -11.21 25.53 -17.63
C LYS A 420 -12.55 25.06 -17.06
N VAL A 421 -12.66 25.03 -15.73
CA VAL A 421 -13.88 24.62 -15.01
C VAL A 421 -14.91 25.75 -15.07
N GLU A 422 -16.18 25.37 -15.16
CA GLU A 422 -17.35 26.26 -15.10
C GLU A 422 -18.28 25.75 -13.99
N PRO A 423 -19.04 26.63 -13.30
CA PRO A 423 -19.90 26.24 -12.19
C PRO A 423 -21.07 25.35 -12.65
N ILE A 424 -21.42 24.36 -11.82
CA ILE A 424 -22.44 23.35 -12.10
C ILE A 424 -23.72 23.69 -11.32
N PRO A 425 -24.91 23.74 -11.95
CA PRO A 425 -26.19 23.94 -11.26
C PRO A 425 -26.66 22.66 -10.54
N PRO A 426 -27.49 22.78 -9.47
CA PRO A 426 -27.92 21.64 -8.66
C PRO A 426 -28.90 20.70 -9.39
N LEU A 427 -28.97 19.44 -8.93
CA LEU A 427 -29.77 18.35 -9.51
C LEU A 427 -30.69 17.69 -8.47
N ILE A 428 -31.85 17.20 -8.92
CA ILE A 428 -32.95 16.63 -8.10
C ILE A 428 -33.16 15.15 -8.47
N LEU A 429 -33.57 14.29 -7.50
CA LEU A 429 -33.61 12.83 -7.63
C LEU A 429 -34.96 12.17 -7.22
N PRO A 430 -35.47 11.18 -7.99
CA PRO A 430 -36.50 10.20 -7.55
C PRO A 430 -35.91 8.79 -7.22
N LYS A 431 -36.76 7.79 -6.86
CA LYS A 431 -36.36 6.58 -6.08
C LYS A 431 -36.68 5.18 -6.67
N LYS A 432 -35.75 4.23 -6.43
CA LYS A 432 -35.78 2.75 -6.14
C LYS A 432 -36.80 1.73 -6.75
N GLY A 433 -36.23 0.57 -7.14
CA GLY A 433 -36.79 -0.82 -7.25
C GLY A 433 -35.81 -1.70 -8.08
N ALA A 434 -35.15 -2.79 -7.61
CA ALA A 434 -35.58 -4.14 -7.19
C ALA A 434 -36.01 -5.06 -8.37
N LEU A 435 -35.74 -6.38 -8.51
CA LEU A 435 -34.90 -7.45 -7.90
C LEU A 435 -35.00 -8.70 -8.86
N THR A 436 -34.23 -9.80 -8.97
CA THR A 436 -33.05 -10.47 -8.33
C THR A 436 -31.92 -10.68 -9.41
N ALA A 437 -31.13 -11.77 -9.69
CA ALA A 437 -30.83 -13.16 -9.23
C ALA A 437 -29.45 -13.64 -9.80
N ALA A 438 -28.98 -14.88 -9.50
CA ALA A 438 -27.76 -15.54 -10.05
C ALA A 438 -27.92 -17.10 -10.08
N PRO A 439 -27.04 -17.91 -10.75
CA PRO A 439 -25.62 -18.18 -10.42
C PRO A 439 -24.69 -18.06 -11.68
N ALA A 440 -23.48 -18.65 -11.88
CA ALA A 440 -22.63 -19.66 -11.21
C ALA A 440 -21.11 -19.47 -11.53
N ILE A 441 -20.23 -20.43 -11.19
CA ILE A 441 -18.74 -20.37 -11.32
C ILE A 441 -18.18 -21.71 -11.87
N PRO A 442 -17.08 -21.71 -12.67
CA PRO A 442 -15.85 -22.40 -12.22
C PRO A 442 -14.55 -21.59 -12.45
N ALA A 443 -13.45 -22.02 -11.81
CA ALA A 443 -12.08 -21.49 -11.91
C ALA A 443 -11.11 -22.65 -12.33
N PRO A 444 -9.76 -22.53 -12.35
CA PRO A 444 -8.87 -21.38 -12.09
C PRO A 444 -7.69 -21.25 -13.12
N SER A 445 -6.60 -20.59 -12.69
CA SER A 445 -5.20 -20.66 -13.19
C SER A 445 -4.71 -19.65 -14.24
N GLY A 446 -3.44 -19.24 -14.10
CA GLY A 446 -2.71 -18.34 -15.01
C GLY A 446 -1.94 -17.24 -14.26
N SER A 447 -0.65 -17.44 -13.98
CA SER A 447 0.20 -16.44 -13.32
C SER A 447 0.76 -15.41 -14.30
N THR A 448 0.48 -14.14 -14.06
CA THR A 448 1.08 -12.96 -14.73
C THR A 448 1.65 -12.01 -13.65
N PRO A 449 2.37 -10.93 -13.99
CA PRO A 449 2.69 -9.89 -13.02
C PRO A 449 1.38 -9.33 -12.45
N ASP A 450 1.22 -9.39 -11.14
CA ASP A 450 -0.05 -9.07 -10.50
C ASP A 450 -0.18 -7.55 -10.34
N ASP A 451 -1.11 -6.92 -11.07
CA ASP A 451 -1.41 -5.47 -11.00
C ASP A 451 -2.26 -5.13 -9.75
N SER A 452 -2.12 -5.93 -8.69
CA SER A 452 -2.86 -5.89 -7.43
C SER A 452 -2.28 -4.84 -6.47
N VAL A 453 -2.84 -4.76 -5.27
CA VAL A 453 -2.46 -3.78 -4.25
C VAL A 453 -1.52 -4.45 -3.25
N GLU A 454 -0.22 -4.12 -3.28
CA GLU A 454 0.73 -4.62 -2.26
C GLU A 454 0.28 -4.18 -0.86
N PHE A 455 -0.09 -5.13 -0.01
CA PHE A 455 -0.37 -4.87 1.39
C PHE A 455 0.95 -4.81 2.15
N VAL A 456 1.31 -3.64 2.68
CA VAL A 456 2.59 -3.41 3.36
C VAL A 456 2.36 -3.23 4.85
N GLY A 457 2.74 -4.24 5.63
CA GLY A 457 2.75 -4.13 7.09
C GLY A 457 3.78 -3.10 7.57
N MET A 458 3.49 -2.35 8.63
CA MET A 458 4.42 -1.34 9.18
C MET A 458 4.55 -1.49 10.69
N ASN A 459 5.78 -1.74 11.17
CA ASN A 459 6.08 -1.72 12.60
C ASN A 459 6.16 -0.27 13.08
N LEU A 460 5.29 0.11 14.02
CA LEU A 460 5.27 1.46 14.59
C LEU A 460 6.05 1.61 15.90
N ASN A 461 6.77 0.57 16.34
CA ASN A 461 7.65 0.63 17.51
C ASN A 461 9.14 0.90 17.13
N CYS A 462 9.50 0.80 15.85
CA CYS A 462 10.77 1.32 15.32
C CYS A 462 10.91 2.82 15.66
N LYS A 463 12.12 3.28 16.00
CA LYS A 463 12.41 4.68 16.41
C LYS A 463 12.90 5.57 15.28
#